data_AF-A0AAP6VBY1-F1
#
_entry.id   AF-A0AAP6VBY1-F1
#
_cell.length_a   1.000
_cell.length_b   1.000
_cell.length_c   1.000
_cell.angle_alpha   90.00
_cell.angle_beta   90.00
_cell.angle_gamma   90.00
#
_symmetry.space_group_name_H-M   'P 1'
#
loop_
_entity.id
_entity.type
_entity.pdbx_description
1 polymer ?
#
loop_
_entity_poly.entity_id
_entity_poly.type
_entity_poly.pdbx_seq_one_letter_code
_entity_poly.pdbx_strand_id
1 'polypeptide(L)'
;MAFVEDIVTPLRRLESALNEALQRLQQAPDSEALHDLRVSLRRIRSLLRPLHGCPGATRLDRAAAQLGRLTTPLRDLEVLIAELAHHHLDWQANVRQSDFQARCRQLLANPQLISFPSLLHAWPHRFRRTAQRAAKHRVNRRLQRQQRQLRRALADTGYDRHRLRLLVKRLRYAAEAYPQRLPLSPAAMASLKAAQNALGDWHDREVWCLQAEHQADLWPLLPQWQAELRLTLARADASLAALSPTLATKTGGASRS
;
A
#
# COMPACT_ATOMS: atom_id res chain seq x y z
N MET A 1 23.70 -12.53 -11.74
CA MET A 1 22.80 -13.45 -10.99
C MET A 1 22.20 -12.80 -9.74
N ALA A 2 22.99 -12.22 -8.84
CA ALA A 2 22.50 -11.57 -7.61
C ALA A 2 21.28 -10.62 -7.80
N PHE A 3 21.34 -9.64 -8.72
CA PHE A 3 20.22 -8.71 -8.95
C PHE A 3 18.89 -9.38 -9.33
N VAL A 4 18.96 -10.48 -10.08
CA VAL A 4 17.75 -11.18 -10.52
C VAL A 4 17.12 -11.92 -9.35
N GLU A 5 17.94 -12.62 -8.56
CA GLU A 5 17.46 -13.34 -7.38
C GLU A 5 17.00 -12.40 -6.26
N ASP A 6 17.60 -11.21 -6.13
CA ASP A 6 17.13 -10.13 -5.24
C ASP A 6 15.69 -9.67 -5.55
N ILE A 7 15.17 -9.97 -6.75
CA ILE A 7 13.80 -9.63 -7.17
C ILE A 7 12.92 -10.87 -7.15
N VAL A 8 13.41 -11.98 -7.72
CA VAL A 8 12.63 -13.20 -7.84
C VAL A 8 12.32 -13.79 -6.46
N THR A 9 13.27 -13.77 -5.52
CA THR A 9 13.06 -14.33 -4.19
C THR A 9 11.96 -13.59 -3.41
N PRO A 10 11.98 -12.25 -3.28
CA PRO A 10 10.86 -11.54 -2.68
C PRO A 10 9.54 -11.73 -3.43
N LEU A 11 9.56 -11.77 -4.78
CA LEU A 11 8.34 -11.98 -5.56
C LEU A 11 7.68 -13.33 -5.25
N ARG A 12 8.45 -14.42 -5.11
CA ARG A 12 7.91 -15.75 -4.77
C ARG A 12 7.27 -15.77 -3.38
N ARG A 13 7.85 -15.06 -2.40
CA ARG A 13 7.23 -14.91 -1.07
C ARG A 13 5.91 -14.14 -1.15
N LEU A 14 5.89 -13.06 -1.95
CA LEU A 14 4.68 -12.26 -2.18
C LEU A 14 3.60 -13.03 -2.95
N GLU A 15 3.98 -13.91 -3.87
CA GLU A 15 3.08 -14.82 -4.57
C GLU A 15 2.43 -15.80 -3.59
N SER A 16 3.20 -16.41 -2.69
CA SER A 16 2.67 -17.28 -1.65
C SER A 16 1.68 -16.56 -0.74
N ALA A 17 2.05 -15.37 -0.23
CA ALA A 17 1.17 -14.55 0.62
C ALA A 17 -0.10 -14.09 -0.11
N LEU A 18 0.00 -13.79 -1.41
CA LEU A 18 -1.16 -13.47 -2.24
C LEU A 18 -2.11 -14.68 -2.35
N ASN A 19 -1.59 -15.86 -2.64
CA ASN A 19 -2.38 -17.08 -2.80
C ASN A 19 -3.04 -17.49 -1.48
N GLU A 20 -2.33 -17.37 -0.37
CA GLU A 20 -2.88 -17.61 0.97
C GLU A 20 -4.04 -16.66 1.29
N ALA A 21 -3.86 -15.36 1.02
CA ALA A 21 -4.93 -14.38 1.22
C ALA A 21 -6.15 -14.66 0.32
N LEU A 22 -5.93 -15.09 -0.93
CA LEU A 22 -7.01 -15.51 -1.84
C LEU A 22 -7.76 -16.74 -1.32
N GLN A 23 -7.04 -17.74 -0.79
CA GLN A 23 -7.66 -18.92 -0.21
C GLN A 23 -8.49 -18.57 1.03
N ARG A 24 -7.95 -17.75 1.94
CA ARG A 24 -8.69 -17.26 3.11
C ARG A 24 -9.95 -16.50 2.72
N LEU A 25 -9.88 -15.67 1.68
CA LEU A 25 -11.02 -14.93 1.15
C LEU A 25 -12.13 -15.85 0.57
N GLN A 26 -11.79 -17.08 0.16
CA GLN A 26 -12.74 -18.06 -0.38
C GLN A 26 -13.39 -18.94 0.68
N GLN A 27 -12.70 -19.25 1.79
CA GLN A 27 -13.06 -20.36 2.68
C GLN A 27 -13.93 -19.97 3.90
N ALA A 28 -13.93 -18.72 4.34
CA ALA A 28 -14.71 -18.27 5.51
C ALA A 28 -14.80 -16.73 5.55
N PRO A 29 -15.69 -16.14 6.37
CA PRO A 29 -15.62 -14.73 6.70
C PRO A 29 -14.39 -14.47 7.58
N ASP A 30 -13.25 -14.29 6.94
CA ASP A 30 -12.03 -13.79 7.54
C ASP A 30 -11.93 -12.29 7.28
N SER A 31 -12.04 -11.48 8.33
CA SER A 31 -12.07 -10.02 8.26
C SER A 31 -10.73 -9.39 7.84
N GLU A 32 -9.65 -10.17 7.76
CA GLU A 32 -8.33 -9.69 7.35
C GLU A 32 -7.89 -10.23 5.98
N ALA A 33 -8.61 -11.18 5.39
CA ALA A 33 -8.21 -11.77 4.11
C ALA A 33 -8.14 -10.74 2.97
N LEU A 34 -9.12 -9.82 2.90
CA LEU A 34 -9.10 -8.74 1.91
C LEU A 34 -7.99 -7.73 2.19
N HIS A 35 -7.72 -7.43 3.46
CA HIS A 35 -6.58 -6.60 3.87
C HIS A 35 -5.27 -7.19 3.36
N ASP A 36 -5.02 -8.46 3.64
CA ASP A 36 -3.79 -9.18 3.30
C ASP A 36 -3.61 -9.28 1.78
N LEU A 37 -4.69 -9.55 1.04
CA LEU A 37 -4.70 -9.52 -0.42
C LEU A 37 -4.22 -8.16 -0.94
N ARG A 38 -4.76 -7.06 -0.39
CA ARG A 38 -4.39 -5.69 -0.79
C ARG A 38 -2.96 -5.32 -0.39
N VAL A 39 -2.50 -5.76 0.77
CA VAL A 39 -1.11 -5.59 1.20
C VAL A 39 -0.17 -6.29 0.23
N SER A 40 -0.46 -7.54 -0.13
CA SER A 40 0.30 -8.33 -1.10
C SER A 40 0.35 -7.65 -2.47
N LEU A 41 -0.80 -7.22 -3.01
CA LEU A 41 -0.85 -6.46 -4.28
C LEU A 41 -0.01 -5.18 -4.21
N ARG A 42 -0.08 -4.41 -3.12
CA ARG A 42 0.69 -3.18 -2.94
C ARG A 42 2.20 -3.45 -2.86
N ARG A 43 2.62 -4.53 -2.19
CA ARG A 43 4.02 -4.96 -2.13
C ARG A 43 4.53 -5.44 -3.48
N ILE A 44 3.75 -6.24 -4.20
CA ILE A 44 4.05 -6.68 -5.58
C ILE A 44 4.27 -5.46 -6.48
N ARG A 45 3.37 -4.48 -6.45
CA ARG A 45 3.53 -3.23 -7.23
C ARG A 45 4.78 -2.45 -6.85
N SER A 46 5.12 -2.43 -5.57
CA SER A 46 6.31 -1.69 -5.10
C SER A 46 7.60 -2.35 -5.56
N LEU A 47 7.61 -3.68 -5.67
CA LEU A 47 8.67 -4.43 -6.32
C LEU A 47 8.69 -4.22 -7.85
N LEU A 48 7.53 -4.18 -8.52
CA LEU A 48 7.49 -4.11 -9.99
C LEU A 48 7.69 -2.70 -10.57
N ARG A 49 7.27 -1.64 -9.88
CA ARG A 49 7.34 -0.26 -10.40
C ARG A 49 8.76 0.20 -10.76
N PRO A 50 9.80 -0.01 -9.93
CA PRO A 50 11.16 0.33 -10.31
C PRO A 50 11.64 -0.44 -11.56
N LEU A 51 11.01 -1.58 -11.88
CA LEU A 51 11.34 -2.43 -13.01
C LEU A 51 10.62 -2.08 -14.32
N HIS A 52 9.77 -1.02 -14.39
CA HIS A 52 9.14 -0.70 -15.69
C HIS A 52 10.20 -0.45 -16.79
N GLY A 53 9.93 -0.96 -17.98
CA GLY A 53 10.91 -1.04 -19.07
C GLY A 53 11.71 -2.34 -19.07
N CYS A 54 11.49 -3.24 -18.09
CA CYS A 54 11.83 -4.66 -18.21
C CYS A 54 10.65 -5.42 -18.81
N PRO A 55 10.89 -6.45 -19.64
CA PRO A 55 9.82 -7.23 -20.26
C PRO A 55 8.81 -7.79 -19.25
N GLY A 56 7.53 -7.58 -19.53
CA GLY A 56 6.42 -8.07 -18.70
C GLY A 56 6.18 -7.34 -17.37
N ALA A 57 7.17 -6.64 -16.80
CA ALA A 57 7.06 -6.00 -15.48
C ALA A 57 5.97 -4.91 -15.46
N THR A 58 5.92 -4.07 -16.49
CA THR A 58 4.92 -3.01 -16.63
C THR A 58 3.50 -3.57 -16.73
N ARG A 59 3.31 -4.66 -17.48
CA ARG A 59 2.00 -5.31 -17.63
C ARG A 59 1.52 -5.90 -16.31
N LEU A 60 2.43 -6.55 -15.57
CA LEU A 60 2.11 -7.16 -14.29
C LEU A 60 1.82 -6.11 -13.20
N ASP A 61 2.57 -5.00 -13.14
CA ASP A 61 2.23 -3.88 -12.25
C ASP A 61 0.88 -3.25 -12.59
N ARG A 62 0.55 -3.10 -13.89
CA ARG A 62 -0.76 -2.60 -14.32
C ARG A 62 -1.90 -3.52 -13.90
N ALA A 63 -1.73 -4.83 -14.04
CA ALA A 63 -2.71 -5.82 -13.58
C ALA A 63 -2.92 -5.73 -12.06
N ALA A 64 -1.82 -5.72 -11.28
CA ALA A 64 -1.88 -5.54 -9.83
C ALA A 64 -2.49 -4.18 -9.43
N ALA A 65 -2.25 -3.13 -10.21
CA ALA A 65 -2.85 -1.82 -10.01
C ALA A 65 -4.37 -1.82 -10.23
N GLN A 66 -4.84 -2.56 -11.22
CA GLN A 66 -6.26 -2.71 -11.51
C GLN A 66 -6.97 -3.48 -10.40
N LEU A 67 -6.41 -4.61 -9.95
CA LEU A 67 -6.92 -5.33 -8.79
C LEU A 67 -6.92 -4.46 -7.52
N GLY A 68 -5.88 -3.65 -7.32
CA GLY A 68 -5.84 -2.68 -6.23
C GLY A 68 -6.97 -1.65 -6.29
N ARG A 69 -7.36 -1.19 -7.49
CA ARG A 69 -8.52 -0.30 -7.68
C ARG A 69 -9.84 -1.02 -7.40
N LEU A 70 -10.02 -2.22 -7.96
CA LEU A 70 -11.22 -3.04 -7.76
C LEU A 70 -11.49 -3.36 -6.29
N THR A 71 -10.43 -3.59 -5.51
CA THR A 71 -10.52 -3.91 -4.07
C THR A 71 -10.61 -2.68 -3.16
N THR A 72 -10.47 -1.45 -3.68
CA THR A 72 -10.47 -0.24 -2.83
C THR A 72 -11.83 0.02 -2.19
N PRO A 73 -12.94 0.10 -2.94
CA PRO A 73 -14.25 0.30 -2.34
C PRO A 73 -14.64 -0.79 -1.33
N LEU A 74 -14.25 -2.04 -1.59
CA LEU A 74 -14.51 -3.15 -0.65
C LEU A 74 -13.73 -2.98 0.66
N ARG A 75 -12.47 -2.54 0.61
CA ARG A 75 -11.70 -2.28 1.83
C ARG A 75 -12.19 -1.06 2.60
N ASP A 76 -12.63 -0.02 1.89
CA ASP A 76 -13.19 1.16 2.54
C ASP A 76 -14.51 0.79 3.26
N LEU A 77 -15.32 -0.09 2.65
CA LEU A 77 -16.51 -0.67 3.28
C LEU A 77 -16.16 -1.56 4.48
N GLU A 78 -15.16 -2.44 4.37
CA GLU A 78 -14.69 -3.31 5.46
C GLU A 78 -14.22 -2.50 6.68
N VAL A 79 -13.47 -1.42 6.45
CA VAL A 79 -13.00 -0.51 7.50
C VAL A 79 -14.16 0.24 8.13
N LEU A 80 -15.13 0.72 7.34
CA LEU A 80 -16.33 1.38 7.86
C LEU A 80 -17.19 0.44 8.70
N ILE A 81 -17.37 -0.83 8.29
CA ILE A 81 -18.12 -1.83 9.07
C ILE A 81 -17.47 -2.02 10.44
N ALA A 82 -16.15 -2.16 10.49
CA ALA A 82 -15.42 -2.30 11.75
C ALA A 82 -15.58 -1.06 12.66
N GLU A 83 -15.53 0.14 12.08
CA GLU A 83 -15.76 1.39 12.81
C GLU A 83 -17.18 1.47 13.37
N LEU A 84 -18.21 1.14 12.57
CA LEU A 84 -19.60 1.14 13.03
C LEU A 84 -19.84 0.14 14.16
N ALA A 85 -19.25 -1.06 14.06
CA ALA A 85 -19.31 -2.07 15.11
C ALA A 85 -18.61 -1.60 16.39
N HIS A 86 -17.46 -0.92 16.27
CA HIS A 86 -16.76 -0.33 17.41
C HIS A 86 -17.61 0.70 18.16
N HIS A 87 -18.48 1.41 17.45
CA HIS A 87 -19.42 2.39 17.98
C HIS A 87 -20.80 1.81 18.38
N HIS A 88 -20.94 0.49 18.43
CA HIS A 88 -22.20 -0.19 18.76
C HIS A 88 -23.37 0.17 17.82
N LEU A 89 -23.07 0.53 16.57
CA LEU A 89 -24.06 0.75 15.50
C LEU A 89 -24.28 -0.54 14.71
N ASP A 90 -24.71 -1.59 15.42
CA ASP A 90 -24.78 -2.96 14.90
C ASP A 90 -25.71 -3.08 13.68
N TRP A 91 -26.82 -2.36 13.67
CA TRP A 91 -27.75 -2.37 12.54
C TRP A 91 -27.08 -1.82 11.26
N GLN A 92 -26.43 -0.65 11.34
CA GLN A 92 -25.71 -0.03 10.23
C GLN A 92 -24.54 -0.89 9.74
N ALA A 93 -23.84 -1.55 10.67
CA ALA A 93 -22.75 -2.47 10.35
C ALA A 93 -23.27 -3.73 9.63
N ASN A 94 -24.34 -4.35 10.14
CA ASN A 94 -24.90 -5.60 9.59
C ASN A 94 -25.50 -5.43 8.20
N VAL A 95 -26.16 -4.29 7.93
CA VAL A 95 -26.65 -3.98 6.57
C VAL A 95 -25.50 -3.94 5.57
N ARG A 96 -24.40 -3.27 5.93
CA ARG A 96 -23.18 -3.16 5.09
C ARG A 96 -22.43 -4.47 4.97
N GLN A 97 -22.44 -5.32 6.01
CA GLN A 97 -21.80 -6.63 5.98
C GLN A 97 -22.36 -7.53 4.86
N SER A 98 -23.67 -7.45 4.61
CA SER A 98 -24.33 -8.23 3.57
C SER A 98 -23.91 -7.77 2.15
N ASP A 99 -23.83 -6.45 1.92
CA ASP A 99 -23.29 -5.87 0.67
C ASP A 99 -21.81 -6.24 0.48
N PHE A 100 -21.02 -6.15 1.55
CA PHE A 100 -19.60 -6.54 1.54
C PHE A 100 -19.42 -8.00 1.08
N GLN A 101 -20.16 -8.94 1.67
CA GLN A 101 -20.12 -10.34 1.27
C GLN A 101 -20.51 -10.56 -0.19
N ALA A 102 -21.55 -9.87 -0.68
CA ALA A 102 -21.96 -9.95 -2.08
C ALA A 102 -20.87 -9.46 -3.04
N ARG A 103 -20.23 -8.32 -2.72
CA ARG A 103 -19.12 -7.76 -3.50
C ARG A 103 -17.87 -8.63 -3.46
N CYS A 104 -17.57 -9.27 -2.32
CA CYS A 104 -16.47 -10.24 -2.22
C CYS A 104 -16.70 -11.44 -3.14
N ARG A 105 -17.93 -11.97 -3.23
CA ARG A 105 -18.27 -13.03 -4.21
C ARG A 105 -18.06 -12.58 -5.65
N GLN A 106 -18.48 -11.35 -5.99
CA GLN A 106 -18.24 -10.78 -7.33
C GLN A 106 -16.74 -10.59 -7.63
N LEU A 107 -15.97 -10.16 -6.63
CA LEU A 107 -14.51 -10.02 -6.74
C LEU A 107 -13.86 -11.38 -7.01
N LEU A 108 -14.25 -12.44 -6.30
CA LEU A 108 -13.73 -13.80 -6.49
C LEU A 108 -14.07 -14.36 -7.88
N ALA A 109 -15.20 -13.99 -8.46
CA ALA A 109 -15.59 -14.35 -9.82
C ALA A 109 -14.89 -13.49 -10.90
N ASN A 110 -14.13 -12.45 -10.53
CA ASN A 110 -13.52 -11.54 -11.49
C ASN A 110 -12.39 -12.22 -12.28
N PRO A 111 -12.44 -12.27 -13.63
CA PRO A 111 -11.43 -12.94 -14.45
C PRO A 111 -10.01 -12.41 -14.25
N GLN A 112 -9.87 -11.12 -13.90
CA GLN A 112 -8.57 -10.52 -13.64
C GLN A 112 -7.97 -11.03 -12.34
N LEU A 113 -8.79 -11.27 -11.31
CA LEU A 113 -8.32 -11.83 -10.06
C LEU A 113 -7.93 -13.29 -10.25
N ILE A 114 -8.77 -14.06 -10.95
CA ILE A 114 -8.55 -15.49 -11.25
C ILE A 114 -7.25 -15.70 -12.03
N SER A 115 -6.98 -14.88 -13.04
CA SER A 115 -5.80 -15.04 -13.91
C SER A 115 -4.50 -14.48 -13.32
N PHE A 116 -4.57 -13.58 -12.34
CA PHE A 116 -3.39 -12.87 -11.83
C PHE A 116 -2.34 -13.76 -11.16
N PRO A 117 -2.70 -14.76 -10.30
CA PRO A 117 -1.72 -15.70 -9.76
C PRO A 117 -0.88 -16.41 -10.83
N SER A 118 -1.50 -16.90 -11.91
CA SER A 118 -0.78 -17.55 -13.00
C SER A 118 0.15 -16.58 -13.76
N LEU A 119 -0.29 -15.34 -13.97
CA LEU A 119 0.54 -14.29 -14.57
C LEU A 119 1.76 -13.96 -13.70
N LEU A 120 1.55 -13.88 -12.38
CA LEU A 120 2.60 -13.64 -11.39
C LEU A 120 3.60 -14.80 -11.36
N HIS A 121 3.10 -16.04 -11.32
CA HIS A 121 3.90 -17.27 -11.29
C HIS A 121 4.85 -17.41 -12.49
N ALA A 122 4.35 -17.07 -13.68
CA ALA A 122 5.11 -17.24 -14.93
C ALA A 122 6.16 -16.15 -15.16
N TRP A 123 6.03 -14.98 -14.53
CA TRP A 123 6.89 -13.83 -14.82
C TRP A 123 8.37 -14.03 -14.43
N PRO A 124 8.74 -14.61 -13.26
CA PRO A 124 10.14 -14.87 -12.89
C PRO A 124 10.96 -15.59 -13.93
N HIS A 125 10.41 -16.63 -14.58
CA HIS A 125 11.11 -17.39 -15.62
C HIS A 125 11.45 -16.50 -16.82
N ARG A 126 10.52 -15.64 -17.24
CA ARG A 126 10.77 -14.67 -18.33
C ARG A 126 11.76 -13.59 -17.91
N PHE A 127 11.66 -13.12 -16.68
CA PHE A 127 12.56 -12.10 -16.14
C PHE A 127 14.00 -12.61 -16.08
N ARG A 128 14.25 -13.83 -15.59
CA ARG A 128 15.58 -14.46 -15.57
C ARG A 128 16.25 -14.49 -16.95
N ARG A 129 15.49 -14.79 -18.00
CA ARG A 129 15.98 -14.87 -19.39
C ARG A 129 16.24 -13.51 -20.04
N THR A 130 15.56 -12.45 -19.58
CA THR A 130 15.55 -11.14 -20.25
C THR A 130 16.16 -10.01 -19.44
N ALA A 131 16.54 -10.26 -18.18
CA ALA A 131 17.09 -9.25 -17.29
C ALA A 131 18.47 -8.78 -17.76
N GLN A 132 18.52 -7.54 -18.25
CA GLN A 132 19.76 -6.89 -18.69
C GLN A 132 20.47 -6.16 -17.55
N ARG A 133 21.79 -6.00 -17.65
CA ARG A 133 22.62 -5.23 -16.67
C ARG A 133 22.13 -3.78 -16.51
N ALA A 134 21.64 -3.16 -17.58
CA ALA A 134 21.04 -1.82 -17.56
C ALA A 134 19.81 -1.72 -16.65
N ALA A 135 19.07 -2.81 -16.43
CA ALA A 135 17.91 -2.83 -15.53
C ALA A 135 18.30 -2.46 -14.09
N LYS A 136 19.44 -2.97 -13.59
CA LYS A 136 19.95 -2.65 -12.24
C LYS A 136 20.13 -1.14 -12.06
N HIS A 137 20.79 -0.49 -13.02
CA HIS A 137 21.02 0.97 -12.96
C HIS A 137 19.72 1.77 -13.02
N ARG A 138 18.75 1.34 -13.84
CA ARG A 138 17.43 1.98 -13.92
C ARG A 138 16.66 1.87 -12.61
N VAL A 139 16.65 0.69 -11.97
CA VAL A 139 16.03 0.50 -10.65
C VAL A 139 16.64 1.45 -9.62
N ASN A 140 17.97 1.47 -9.50
CA ASN A 140 18.65 2.34 -8.53
C ASN A 140 18.32 3.82 -8.74
N ARG A 141 18.37 4.31 -9.99
CA ARG A 141 18.01 5.69 -10.33
C ARG A 141 16.57 6.02 -9.94
N ARG A 142 15.63 5.09 -10.14
CA ARG A 142 14.21 5.28 -9.79
C ARG A 142 13.99 5.31 -8.28
N LEU A 143 14.61 4.42 -7.53
CA LEU A 143 14.54 4.41 -6.06
C LEU A 143 15.09 5.72 -5.46
N GLN A 144 16.26 6.18 -5.93
CA GLN A 144 16.83 7.46 -5.53
C GLN A 144 15.92 8.66 -5.88
N ARG A 145 15.26 8.61 -7.05
CA ARG A 145 14.28 9.64 -7.43
C ARG A 145 13.08 9.65 -6.47
N GLN A 146 12.55 8.49 -6.06
CA GLN A 146 11.45 8.41 -5.10
C GLN A 146 11.83 9.00 -3.74
N GLN A 147 13.02 8.69 -3.23
CA GLN A 147 13.51 9.25 -1.97
C GLN A 147 13.68 10.77 -2.06
N ARG A 148 14.29 11.28 -3.15
CA ARG A 148 14.41 12.73 -3.38
C ARG A 148 13.05 13.42 -3.51
N GLN A 149 12.08 12.78 -4.16
CA GLN A 149 10.73 13.32 -4.31
C GLN A 149 10.06 13.48 -2.95
N LEU A 150 10.14 12.48 -2.06
CA LEU A 150 9.57 12.61 -0.72
C LEU A 150 10.29 13.70 0.09
N ARG A 151 11.63 13.75 0.06
CA ARG A 151 12.39 14.81 0.75
C ARG A 151 11.98 16.23 0.30
N ARG A 152 11.79 16.42 -1.01
CA ARG A 152 11.31 17.71 -1.55
C ARG A 152 9.90 18.03 -1.11
N ALA A 153 9.00 17.04 -1.13
CA ALA A 153 7.62 17.22 -0.68
C ALA A 153 7.54 17.55 0.82
N LEU A 154 8.40 16.96 1.66
CA LEU A 154 8.47 17.26 3.09
C LEU A 154 9.06 18.64 3.40
N ALA A 155 9.86 19.20 2.50
CA ALA A 155 10.43 20.53 2.65
C ALA A 155 9.47 21.66 2.24
N ASP A 156 8.36 21.31 1.57
CA ASP A 156 7.32 22.25 1.15
C ASP A 156 6.18 22.25 2.17
N THR A 157 6.06 23.35 2.92
CA THR A 157 5.07 23.51 4.01
C THR A 157 3.63 23.51 3.49
N GLY A 158 3.41 23.81 2.22
CA GLY A 158 2.08 23.83 1.59
C GLY A 158 1.74 22.54 0.84
N TYR A 159 2.58 21.51 0.90
CA TYR A 159 2.39 20.32 0.10
C TYR A 159 1.14 19.53 0.51
N ASP A 160 0.38 19.09 -0.49
CA ASP A 160 -0.84 18.33 -0.29
C ASP A 160 -0.61 17.04 0.53
N ARG A 161 -1.35 16.90 1.63
CA ARG A 161 -1.19 15.80 2.61
C ARG A 161 -1.59 14.45 2.01
N HIS A 162 -2.60 14.44 1.15
CA HIS A 162 -2.99 13.23 0.43
C HIS A 162 -1.86 12.73 -0.48
N ARG A 163 -1.22 13.62 -1.25
CA ARG A 163 -0.04 13.29 -2.05
C ARG A 163 1.15 12.86 -1.18
N LEU A 164 1.39 13.51 -0.03
CA LEU A 164 2.43 13.08 0.92
C LEU A 164 2.18 11.65 1.40
N ARG A 165 0.95 11.30 1.78
CA ARG A 165 0.55 9.93 2.15
C ARG A 165 0.90 8.91 1.06
N LEU A 166 0.65 9.24 -0.22
CA LEU A 166 1.03 8.38 -1.34
C LEU A 166 2.55 8.24 -1.49
N LEU A 167 3.32 9.32 -1.28
CA LEU A 167 4.79 9.31 -1.34
C LEU A 167 5.41 8.54 -0.18
N VAL A 168 4.92 8.72 1.06
CA VAL A 168 5.34 7.99 2.25
C VAL A 168 5.10 6.49 2.06
N LYS A 169 3.88 6.09 1.67
CA LYS A 169 3.57 4.68 1.34
C LYS A 169 4.54 4.16 0.28
N ARG A 170 4.74 4.90 -0.81
CA ARG A 170 5.61 4.49 -1.91
C ARG A 170 7.05 4.27 -1.46
N LEU A 171 7.63 5.19 -0.68
CA LEU A 171 9.01 5.06 -0.21
C LEU A 171 9.16 3.91 0.77
N ARG A 172 8.25 3.76 1.74
CA ARG A 172 8.31 2.67 2.72
C ARG A 172 8.29 1.31 2.04
N TYR A 173 7.32 1.07 1.15
CA TYR A 173 7.24 -0.20 0.44
C TYR A 173 8.40 -0.44 -0.52
N ALA A 174 8.95 0.61 -1.13
CA ALA A 174 10.14 0.49 -1.96
C ALA A 174 11.37 0.10 -1.14
N ALA A 175 11.54 0.65 0.06
CA ALA A 175 12.64 0.30 0.97
C ALA A 175 12.50 -1.14 1.50
N GLU A 176 11.28 -1.59 1.80
CA GLU A 176 11.00 -2.99 2.16
C GLU A 176 11.26 -3.96 0.99
N ALA A 177 10.91 -3.57 -0.24
CA ALA A 177 11.14 -4.39 -1.42
C ALA A 177 12.61 -4.43 -1.87
N TYR A 178 13.39 -3.40 -1.52
CA TYR A 178 14.76 -3.21 -1.98
C TYR A 178 15.74 -2.78 -0.86
N PRO A 179 15.87 -3.56 0.23
CA PRO A 179 16.64 -3.14 1.41
C PRO A 179 18.12 -2.86 1.09
N GLN A 180 18.72 -3.62 0.16
CA GLN A 180 20.11 -3.43 -0.26
C GLN A 180 20.33 -2.23 -1.19
N ARG A 181 19.28 -1.70 -1.83
CA ARG A 181 19.38 -0.62 -2.84
C ARG A 181 18.80 0.70 -2.37
N LEU A 182 17.91 0.66 -1.40
CA LEU A 182 17.37 1.80 -0.68
C LEU A 182 17.52 1.53 0.82
N PRO A 183 18.76 1.50 1.34
CA PRO A 183 19.00 1.30 2.75
C PRO A 183 18.45 2.51 3.52
N LEU A 184 17.57 2.25 4.47
CA LEU A 184 17.10 3.24 5.43
C LEU A 184 17.52 2.79 6.82
N SER A 185 17.91 3.74 7.67
CA SER A 185 18.18 3.42 9.07
C SER A 185 16.92 2.86 9.75
N PRO A 186 17.05 2.03 10.79
CA PRO A 186 15.90 1.56 11.56
C PRO A 186 15.01 2.72 12.04
N ALA A 187 15.61 3.83 12.47
CA ALA A 187 14.90 5.05 12.88
C ALA A 187 14.10 5.70 11.72
N ALA A 188 14.69 5.78 10.52
CA ALA A 188 13.99 6.29 9.35
C ALA A 188 12.84 5.38 8.91
N MET A 189 13.02 4.05 8.97
CA MET A 189 11.97 3.08 8.69
C MET A 189 10.83 3.17 9.72
N ALA A 190 11.14 3.28 11.01
CA ALA A 190 10.15 3.49 12.06
C ALA A 190 9.37 4.80 11.86
N SER A 191 10.06 5.89 11.53
CA SER A 191 9.43 7.18 11.25
C SER A 191 8.52 7.13 10.01
N LEU A 192 8.92 6.41 8.96
CA LEU A 192 8.07 6.19 7.78
C LEU A 192 6.80 5.40 8.12
N LYS A 193 6.90 4.40 9.00
CA LYS A 193 5.75 3.64 9.49
C LYS A 193 4.83 4.53 10.33
N ALA A 194 5.38 5.31 11.25
CA ALA A 194 4.61 6.24 12.08
C ALA A 194 3.86 7.28 11.22
N ALA A 195 4.56 7.93 10.29
CA ALA A 195 3.95 8.88 9.36
C ALA A 195 2.88 8.22 8.46
N GLN A 196 3.12 6.98 8.00
CA GLN A 196 2.11 6.26 7.22
C GLN A 196 0.85 5.97 8.04
N ASN A 197 0.99 5.56 9.29
CA ASN A 197 -0.14 5.23 10.17
C ASN A 197 -0.93 6.49 10.48
N ALA A 198 -0.29 7.56 10.93
CA ALA A 198 -0.97 8.83 11.24
C ALA A 198 -1.69 9.43 10.03
N LEU A 199 -1.09 9.39 8.83
CA LEU A 199 -1.75 9.78 7.58
C LEU A 199 -2.82 8.78 7.13
N GLY A 200 -2.75 7.52 7.57
CA GLY A 200 -3.80 6.52 7.41
C GLY A 200 -5.03 6.92 8.20
N ASP A 201 -4.86 7.07 9.52
CA ASP A 201 -5.92 7.42 10.46
C ASP A 201 -6.63 8.71 10.05
N TRP A 202 -5.86 9.76 9.71
CA TRP A 202 -6.42 11.03 9.22
C TRP A 202 -7.27 10.84 7.95
N HIS A 203 -6.77 10.07 6.98
CA HIS A 203 -7.48 9.85 5.73
C HIS A 203 -8.74 9.00 5.90
N ASP A 204 -8.74 8.05 6.84
CA ASP A 204 -9.91 7.23 7.11
C ASP A 204 -11.04 8.11 7.68
N ARG A 205 -10.73 9.04 8.61
CA ARG A 205 -11.71 10.04 9.10
C ARG A 205 -12.20 10.99 8.00
N GLU A 206 -11.30 11.41 7.10
CA GLU A 206 -11.64 12.24 5.95
C GLU A 206 -12.68 11.52 5.05
N VAL A 207 -12.44 10.25 4.74
CA VAL A 207 -13.36 9.43 3.95
C VAL A 207 -14.70 9.23 4.65
N TRP A 208 -14.72 8.97 5.96
CA TRP A 208 -15.97 8.77 6.68
C TRP A 208 -16.82 10.04 6.78
N CYS A 209 -16.20 11.20 7.00
CA CYS A 209 -16.91 12.48 6.97
C CYS A 209 -17.56 12.72 5.60
N LEU A 210 -16.83 12.49 4.51
CA LEU A 210 -17.35 12.61 3.14
C LEU A 210 -18.48 11.60 2.85
N GLN A 211 -18.41 10.39 3.39
CA GLN A 211 -19.48 9.40 3.25
C GLN A 211 -20.74 9.82 4.01
N ALA A 212 -20.61 10.41 5.19
CA ALA A 212 -21.74 10.89 6.00
C ALA A 212 -22.50 12.06 5.35
N GLU A 213 -21.88 12.82 4.45
CA GLU A 213 -22.57 13.83 3.63
C GLU A 213 -23.66 13.21 2.74
N HIS A 214 -23.51 11.93 2.37
CA HIS A 214 -24.38 11.23 1.43
C HIS A 214 -25.18 10.09 2.08
N GLN A 215 -24.90 9.75 3.34
CA GLN A 215 -25.48 8.60 4.05
C GLN A 215 -25.98 9.05 5.43
N ALA A 216 -27.29 9.28 5.54
CA ALA A 216 -27.92 9.83 6.74
C ALA A 216 -27.78 8.94 7.98
N ASP A 217 -27.64 7.63 7.80
CA ASP A 217 -27.46 6.68 8.91
C ASP A 217 -26.08 6.78 9.59
N LEU A 218 -25.13 7.51 8.99
CA LEU A 218 -23.81 7.81 9.55
C LEU A 218 -23.77 9.12 10.35
N TRP A 219 -24.83 9.95 10.29
CA TRP A 219 -24.88 11.24 10.97
C TRP A 219 -24.62 11.19 12.49
N PRO A 220 -25.02 10.14 13.24
CA PRO A 220 -24.72 10.05 14.66
C PRO A 220 -23.22 10.13 14.98
N LEU A 221 -22.34 9.67 14.08
CA LEU A 221 -20.88 9.67 14.28
C LEU A 221 -20.18 10.89 13.68
N LEU A 222 -20.86 11.65 12.81
CA LEU A 222 -20.26 12.76 12.09
C LEU A 222 -19.60 13.81 13.01
N PRO A 223 -20.24 14.28 14.12
CA PRO A 223 -19.59 15.25 15.00
C PRO A 223 -18.30 14.72 15.62
N GLN A 224 -18.28 13.44 16.00
CA GLN A 224 -17.10 12.79 16.57
C GLN A 224 -15.99 12.67 15.52
N TRP A 225 -16.29 12.15 14.34
CA TRP A 225 -15.30 12.02 13.26
C TRP A 225 -14.71 13.36 12.82
N GLN A 226 -15.51 14.44 12.81
CA GLN A 226 -15.01 15.79 12.55
C GLN A 226 -14.05 16.29 13.63
N ALA A 227 -14.30 15.98 14.90
CA ALA A 227 -13.39 16.30 15.99
C ALA A 227 -12.08 15.49 15.87
N GLU A 228 -12.19 14.19 15.62
CA GLU A 228 -11.04 13.30 15.43
C GLU A 228 -10.21 13.63 14.18
N LEU A 229 -10.85 14.12 13.11
CA LEU A 229 -10.16 14.56 11.90
C LEU A 229 -9.12 15.64 12.21
N ARG A 230 -9.45 16.60 13.07
CA ARG A 230 -8.51 17.66 13.48
C ARG A 230 -7.36 17.10 14.31
N LEU A 231 -7.65 16.18 15.24
CA LEU A 231 -6.64 15.54 16.09
C LEU A 231 -5.67 14.66 15.29
N THR A 232 -6.20 13.84 14.39
CA THR A 232 -5.42 12.95 13.53
C THR A 232 -4.59 13.74 12.51
N LEU A 233 -5.11 14.85 11.99
CA LEU A 233 -4.36 15.78 11.16
C LEU A 233 -3.13 16.36 11.90
N ALA A 234 -3.31 16.85 13.12
CA ALA A 234 -2.21 17.36 13.95
C ALA A 234 -1.15 16.27 14.22
N ARG A 235 -1.58 15.04 14.50
CA ARG A 235 -0.67 13.88 14.67
C ARG A 235 0.07 13.52 13.39
N ALA A 236 -0.60 13.60 12.23
CA ALA A 236 0.02 13.36 10.94
C ALA A 236 1.09 14.42 10.63
N ASP A 237 0.81 15.69 10.89
CA ASP A 237 1.75 16.79 10.71
C ASP A 237 2.97 16.65 11.64
N ALA A 238 2.76 16.30 12.91
CA ALA A 238 3.85 16.01 13.84
C ALA A 238 4.72 14.82 13.39
N SER A 239 4.09 13.75 12.88
CA SER A 239 4.79 12.58 12.37
C SER A 239 5.59 12.88 11.09
N LEU A 240 5.08 13.75 10.22
CA LEU A 240 5.78 14.24 9.03
C LEU A 240 6.98 15.11 9.38
N ALA A 241 6.83 16.00 10.38
CA ALA A 241 7.92 16.81 10.90
C ALA A 241 9.05 15.94 11.46
N ALA A 242 8.72 14.90 12.23
CA ALA A 242 9.68 13.93 12.76
C ALA A 242 10.36 13.07 11.67
N LEU A 243 9.66 12.81 10.56
CA LEU A 243 10.20 12.05 9.43
C LEU A 243 11.29 12.81 8.67
N SER A 244 11.15 14.13 8.52
CA SER A 244 12.07 14.96 7.73
C SER A 244 13.57 14.81 8.11
N PRO A 245 13.98 14.97 9.39
CA PRO A 245 15.39 14.86 9.78
C PRO A 245 15.93 13.43 9.64
N THR A 246 15.13 12.41 9.94
CA THR A 246 15.57 11.00 9.83
C THR A 246 15.85 10.61 8.39
N LEU A 247 15.11 11.17 7.42
CA LEU A 247 15.40 11.01 6.01
C LEU A 247 16.57 11.88 5.52
N ALA A 248 16.97 12.94 6.23
CA ALA A 248 18.08 13.81 5.85
C ALA A 248 19.44 13.26 6.25
N THR A 249 19.53 12.49 7.34
CA THR A 249 20.76 11.83 7.76
C THR A 249 21.37 11.05 6.58
N LYS A 250 22.61 11.40 6.21
CA LYS A 250 23.36 10.64 5.22
C LYS A 250 23.35 9.19 5.70
N THR A 251 22.80 8.29 4.89
CA THR A 251 23.09 6.87 5.00
C THR A 251 24.61 6.74 5.01
N GLY A 252 25.17 6.49 6.20
CA GLY A 252 26.59 6.27 6.40
C GLY A 252 27.10 5.29 5.36
N GLY A 253 28.24 5.61 4.75
CA GLY A 253 28.73 4.95 3.56
C GLY A 253 28.93 3.45 3.77
N ALA A 254 28.43 2.67 2.82
CA ALA A 254 29.22 1.56 2.32
C ALA A 254 30.13 2.16 1.24
N SER A 255 31.30 2.62 1.69
CA SER A 255 32.40 2.96 0.81
C SER A 255 32.86 1.69 0.08
N ARG A 256 33.45 1.92 -1.08
CA ARG A 256 34.04 0.97 -2.01
C ARG A 256 34.88 -0.11 -1.30
N SER A 257 34.67 -1.35 -1.72
CA SER A 257 35.69 -2.35 -2.11
C SER A 257 35.06 -3.30 -3.11
#